data_AF-A0AB34KRE2-F1
#
_entry.id   AF-A0AB34KRE2-F1
#
_cell.length_a   1.000
_cell.length_b   1.000
_cell.length_c   1.000
_cell.angle_alpha   90.00
_cell.angle_beta   90.00
_cell.angle_gamma   90.00
#
_symmetry.space_group_name_H-M   'P 1'
#
loop_
_entity.id
_entity.type
_entity.pdbx_description
1 polymer ?
#
loop_
_entity_poly.entity_id
_entity_poly.type
_entity_poly.pdbx_seq_one_letter_code
_entity_poly.pdbx_strand_id
1 'polypeptide(L)'
;MLSSPSYLVWLNEPLPVPSSTVSACYPSEFLAAYATSTSGLSRVPPMSPLVCPLGWTTVTSAPGDYVACCPANFKGAPPKNDTTLDGFRPFYGGTCYSDATVGQVLSVTQYNERSLVGSSQWTVTATSAQVYARPIDGYAVREATVTRTVESTGSATGSSLPVESGRGFSGGEIAGVAVGAVVGLGLCVAVFGFVLLRRRRRRKIELPPVTQDGSMQMPSELVVGKEPAVSQVVETKPSELEESGIAEMPTPQAELEGRNP
;
A
#
# COMPACT_ATOMS: atom_id res chain seq x y z
N MET A 1 10.39 -18.12 -16.01
CA MET A 1 11.14 -17.91 -14.75
C MET A 1 11.24 -16.41 -14.53
N LEU A 2 10.78 -15.90 -13.39
CA LEU A 2 10.72 -14.46 -13.07
C LEU A 2 11.80 -14.12 -12.03
N SER A 3 12.71 -13.20 -12.34
CA SER A 3 13.90 -12.86 -11.53
C SER A 3 13.66 -11.72 -10.52
N SER A 4 14.39 -11.80 -9.40
CA SER A 4 14.37 -11.01 -8.15
C SER A 4 14.15 -9.48 -8.27
N PRO A 5 13.45 -8.81 -7.31
CA PRO A 5 12.88 -9.34 -6.07
C PRO A 5 11.39 -9.71 -6.20
N SER A 6 10.99 -10.21 -7.38
CA SER A 6 9.60 -10.48 -7.79
C SER A 6 8.95 -11.76 -7.22
N TYR A 7 9.61 -12.49 -6.31
CA TYR A 7 9.14 -13.80 -5.81
C TYR A 7 8.44 -13.75 -4.43
N LEU A 8 8.25 -12.56 -3.86
CA LEU A 8 7.51 -12.45 -2.61
C LEU A 8 6.01 -12.66 -2.89
N VAL A 9 5.41 -13.62 -2.19
CA VAL A 9 3.96 -13.83 -2.24
C VAL A 9 3.33 -12.83 -1.28
N TRP A 10 2.63 -11.84 -1.82
CA TRP A 10 1.93 -10.84 -1.02
C TRP A 10 0.45 -11.20 -0.86
N LEU A 11 -0.03 -11.17 0.37
CA LEU A 11 -1.44 -11.18 0.71
C LEU A 11 -2.00 -9.79 0.42
N ASN A 12 -2.76 -9.69 -0.67
CA ASN A 12 -3.45 -8.48 -1.10
C ASN A 12 -2.51 -7.26 -1.16
N GLU A 13 -1.54 -7.24 -2.08
CA GLU A 13 -0.77 -6.00 -2.28
C GLU A 13 -1.74 -4.92 -2.82
N PRO A 14 -1.84 -3.75 -2.16
CA PRO A 14 -2.80 -2.71 -2.53
C PRO A 14 -2.40 -1.91 -3.77
N LEU A 15 -1.27 -2.26 -4.42
CA LEU A 15 -0.81 -1.66 -5.68
C LEU A 15 -1.67 -2.22 -6.83
N PRO A 16 -2.59 -1.41 -7.37
CA PRO A 16 -3.48 -1.85 -8.40
C PRO A 16 -2.76 -1.65 -9.71
N VAL A 17 -2.72 -2.71 -10.51
CA VAL A 17 -2.73 -2.47 -11.94
C VAL A 17 -3.90 -1.51 -12.24
N PRO A 18 -3.81 -0.52 -13.13
CA PRO A 18 -4.86 0.51 -13.29
C PRO A 18 -6.30 0.00 -13.54
N SER A 19 -6.47 -1.30 -13.78
CA SER A 19 -7.72 -2.01 -14.00
C SER A 19 -8.06 -3.08 -12.94
N SER A 20 -7.21 -3.35 -11.94
CA SER A 20 -7.48 -4.38 -10.94
C SER A 20 -8.37 -3.84 -9.82
N THR A 21 -9.46 -4.53 -9.54
CA THR A 21 -10.24 -4.34 -8.32
C THR A 21 -9.44 -4.90 -7.15
N VAL A 22 -8.93 -4.03 -6.29
CA VAL A 22 -8.29 -4.43 -5.03
C VAL A 22 -9.34 -5.14 -4.18
N SER A 23 -8.97 -6.31 -3.64
CA SER A 23 -9.84 -7.12 -2.80
C SER A 23 -10.27 -6.34 -1.54
N ALA A 24 -11.48 -6.63 -1.06
CA ALA A 24 -12.24 -5.95 0.00
C ALA A 24 -11.60 -5.94 1.42
N CYS A 25 -10.28 -6.13 1.53
CA CYS A 25 -9.57 -6.36 2.78
C CYS A 25 -8.91 -5.11 3.37
N TYR A 26 -8.84 -4.00 2.61
CA TYR A 26 -8.32 -2.71 3.10
C TYR A 26 -9.44 -1.67 3.19
N PRO A 27 -9.39 -0.76 4.18
CA PRO A 27 -10.26 0.41 4.21
C PRO A 27 -10.10 1.26 2.95
N SER A 28 -11.19 1.87 2.49
CA SER A 28 -11.19 2.73 1.30
C SER A 28 -10.25 3.93 1.43
N GLU A 29 -10.13 4.47 2.64
CA GLU A 29 -9.25 5.59 2.99
C GLU A 29 -7.78 5.21 2.81
N PHE A 30 -7.43 4.00 3.23
CA PHE A 30 -6.10 3.44 3.05
C PHE A 30 -5.78 3.30 1.56
N LEU A 31 -6.70 2.72 0.79
CA LEU A 31 -6.52 2.54 -0.66
C LEU A 31 -6.42 3.87 -1.40
N ALA A 32 -7.25 4.86 -1.05
CA ALA A 32 -7.20 6.19 -1.66
C ALA A 32 -5.85 6.87 -1.42
N ALA A 33 -5.37 6.84 -0.18
CA ALA A 33 -4.09 7.43 0.18
C ALA A 33 -2.92 6.66 -0.45
N TYR A 34 -3.00 5.34 -0.50
CA TYR A 34 -2.02 4.48 -1.14
C TYR A 34 -1.93 4.73 -2.67
N ALA A 35 -3.07 4.86 -3.36
CA ALA A 35 -3.12 5.18 -4.79
C ALA A 35 -2.53 6.55 -5.13
N THR A 36 -2.54 7.50 -4.19
CA THR A 36 -1.89 8.80 -4.37
C THR A 36 -0.39 8.80 -4.10
N SER A 37 0.17 7.71 -3.52
CA SER A 37 1.60 7.58 -3.30
C SER A 37 2.31 7.30 -4.64
N THR A 38 2.70 8.37 -5.32
CA THR A 38 3.36 8.36 -6.64
C THR A 38 4.76 7.73 -6.66
N SER A 39 5.29 7.29 -5.53
CA SER A 39 6.69 6.87 -5.41
C SER A 39 6.91 5.36 -5.43
N GLY A 40 5.85 4.54 -5.55
CA GLY A 40 5.97 3.08 -5.40
C GLY A 40 6.46 2.64 -4.00
N LEU A 41 6.68 3.61 -3.12
CA LEU A 41 7.00 3.41 -1.72
C LEU A 41 5.66 3.28 -1.00
N SER A 42 5.53 2.21 -0.21
CA SER A 42 4.39 1.93 0.66
C SER A 42 4.31 2.94 1.81
N ARG A 43 4.14 4.21 1.47
CA ARG A 43 4.15 5.37 2.35
C ARG A 43 2.77 5.99 2.34
N VAL A 44 1.92 5.50 3.24
CA VAL A 44 0.57 6.02 3.45
C VAL A 44 0.61 6.95 4.67
N PRO A 45 -0.10 8.10 4.65
CA PRO A 45 -0.40 8.87 5.84
C PRO A 45 -0.95 7.96 6.96
N PRO A 46 -0.65 8.25 8.24
CA PRO A 46 -1.19 7.46 9.34
C PRO A 46 -2.71 7.63 9.38
N MET A 47 -3.44 6.53 9.54
CA MET A 47 -4.90 6.61 9.71
C MET A 47 -5.22 7.08 11.13
N SER A 48 -6.22 7.95 11.27
CA SER A 48 -6.66 8.43 12.58
C SER A 48 -8.14 8.81 12.55
N PRO A 49 -8.97 8.24 13.43
CA PRO A 49 -8.62 7.16 14.35
C PRO A 49 -8.43 5.81 13.63
N LEU A 50 -7.55 4.97 14.15
CA LEU A 50 -7.31 3.61 13.64
C LEU A 50 -7.87 2.56 14.61
N VAL A 51 -8.78 1.74 14.08
CA VAL A 51 -9.17 0.46 14.67
C VAL A 51 -8.83 -0.62 13.65
N CYS A 52 -8.18 -1.70 14.07
CA CYS A 52 -7.82 -2.77 13.14
C CYS A 52 -9.08 -3.36 12.48
N PRO A 53 -9.12 -3.45 11.13
CA PRO A 53 -10.28 -4.01 10.43
C PRO A 53 -10.57 -5.46 10.86
N LEU A 54 -11.78 -5.94 10.57
CA LEU A 54 -12.12 -7.35 10.81
C LEU A 54 -11.13 -8.27 10.07
N GLY A 55 -10.62 -9.28 10.77
CA GLY A 55 -9.60 -10.19 10.23
C GLY A 55 -8.16 -9.64 10.31
N TRP A 56 -7.97 -8.49 10.97
CA TRP A 56 -6.66 -7.93 11.30
C TRP A 56 -6.49 -7.85 12.82
N THR A 57 -5.25 -7.95 13.28
CA THR A 57 -4.85 -7.89 14.69
C THR A 57 -3.77 -6.86 14.90
N THR A 58 -3.80 -6.16 16.04
CA THR A 58 -2.74 -5.23 16.44
C THR A 58 -1.44 -6.00 16.69
N VAL A 59 -0.36 -5.62 16.00
CA VAL A 59 0.96 -6.25 16.17
C VAL A 59 1.93 -5.37 16.94
N THR A 60 1.65 -4.08 17.06
CA THR A 60 2.45 -3.15 17.85
C THR A 60 1.59 -2.06 18.45
N SER A 61 2.03 -1.57 19.61
CA SER A 61 1.58 -0.32 20.22
C SER A 61 2.81 0.47 20.63
N ALA A 62 2.93 1.71 20.18
CA ALA A 62 4.05 2.58 20.52
C ALA A 62 3.57 3.85 21.26
N PRO A 63 4.46 4.63 21.88
CA PRO A 63 4.10 5.88 22.55
C PRO A 63 3.31 6.82 21.62
N GLY A 64 2.33 7.52 22.18
CA GLY A 64 1.44 8.40 21.40
C GLY A 64 0.27 7.68 20.73
N ASP A 65 -0.12 6.51 21.26
CA ASP A 65 -1.27 5.71 20.79
C ASP A 65 -1.12 5.21 19.35
N TYR A 66 0.11 5.14 18.87
CA TYR A 66 0.42 4.56 17.57
C TYR A 66 0.14 3.06 17.59
N VAL A 67 -0.59 2.60 16.58
CA VAL A 67 -0.92 1.19 16.39
C VAL A 67 -0.64 0.78 14.96
N ALA A 68 -0.18 -0.46 14.80
CA ALA A 68 -0.07 -1.12 13.51
C ALA A 68 -0.86 -2.43 13.53
N CYS A 69 -1.60 -2.67 12.47
CA CYS A 69 -2.43 -3.85 12.27
C CYS A 69 -1.83 -4.72 11.17
N CYS A 70 -1.80 -6.03 11.41
CA CYS A 70 -1.49 -7.05 10.40
C CYS A 70 -2.68 -8.00 10.25
N PRO A 71 -2.78 -8.76 9.14
CA PRO A 71 -3.78 -9.82 9.02
C PRO A 71 -3.67 -10.80 10.20
N ALA A 72 -4.78 -11.44 10.56
CA ALA A 72 -4.79 -12.41 11.65
C ALA A 72 -3.71 -13.49 11.43
N ASN A 73 -2.99 -13.82 12.51
CA ASN A 73 -1.85 -14.75 12.54
C ASN A 73 -0.56 -14.28 11.84
N PHE A 74 -0.53 -13.07 11.28
CA PHE A 74 0.72 -12.49 10.77
C PHE A 74 1.49 -11.82 11.92
N LYS A 75 2.81 -11.92 11.85
CA LYS A 75 3.76 -11.21 12.71
C LYS A 75 4.12 -9.87 12.05
N GLY A 76 4.39 -8.87 12.88
CA GLY A 76 4.90 -7.59 12.43
C GLY A 76 6.44 -7.55 12.39
N ALA A 77 7.03 -7.02 11.33
CA ALA A 77 8.44 -6.65 11.25
C ALA A 77 8.58 -5.15 10.97
N PRO A 78 9.26 -4.37 11.84
CA PRO A 78 9.58 -2.98 11.55
C PRO A 78 10.57 -2.90 10.37
N PRO A 79 10.67 -1.74 9.70
CA PRO A 79 11.66 -1.55 8.64
C PRO A 79 13.08 -1.76 9.18
N LYS A 80 13.91 -2.52 8.45
CA LYS A 80 15.31 -2.81 8.86
C LYS A 80 16.20 -1.58 8.92
N ASN A 81 15.89 -0.56 8.13
CA ASN A 81 16.60 0.70 8.15
C ASN A 81 15.94 1.57 9.22
N ASP A 82 16.50 1.52 10.43
CA ASP A 82 16.06 2.19 11.66
C ASP A 82 15.98 3.72 11.57
N THR A 83 16.22 4.30 10.39
CA THR A 83 15.76 5.64 10.07
C THR A 83 14.26 5.60 9.80
N THR A 84 13.45 5.27 10.81
CA THR A 84 12.04 5.62 10.78
C THR A 84 12.01 7.13 10.57
N LEU A 85 11.65 7.55 9.37
CA LEU A 85 11.56 8.98 8.98
C LEU A 85 10.67 9.76 9.95
N ASP A 86 9.80 9.04 10.65
CA ASP A 86 8.93 9.52 11.69
C ASP A 86 9.17 8.68 12.95
N GLY A 87 9.90 9.22 13.93
CA GLY A 87 10.20 8.54 15.19
C GLY A 87 8.95 8.19 16.03
N PHE A 88 7.78 8.69 15.64
CA PHE A 88 6.50 8.38 16.27
C PHE A 88 5.78 7.20 15.59
N ARG A 89 6.31 6.67 14.48
CA ARG A 89 5.71 5.57 13.71
C ARG A 89 6.71 4.44 13.47
N PRO A 90 7.01 3.63 14.50
CA PRO A 90 8.03 2.57 14.40
C PRO A 90 7.73 1.48 13.36
N PHE A 91 6.48 1.37 12.90
CA PHE A 91 6.08 0.41 11.86
C PHE A 91 5.82 1.06 10.50
N TYR A 92 6.13 2.35 10.33
CA TYR A 92 5.95 3.03 9.06
C TYR A 92 6.90 2.46 8.00
N GLY A 93 6.32 1.86 6.95
CA GLY A 93 7.08 1.13 5.93
C GLY A 93 7.56 -0.25 6.39
N GLY A 94 7.05 -0.77 7.51
CA GLY A 94 7.26 -2.15 7.95
C GLY A 94 6.53 -3.17 7.06
N THR A 95 6.62 -4.43 7.45
CA THR A 95 6.04 -5.56 6.72
C THR A 95 5.39 -6.53 7.70
N CYS A 96 4.20 -7.01 7.38
CA CYS A 96 3.59 -8.15 8.06
C CYS A 96 4.04 -9.43 7.36
N TYR A 97 4.29 -10.51 8.09
CA TYR A 97 4.65 -11.79 7.49
C TYR A 97 4.02 -12.97 8.24
N SER A 98 3.74 -14.05 7.51
CA SER A 98 3.38 -15.35 8.05
C SER A 98 4.28 -16.40 7.44
N ASP A 99 4.73 -17.34 8.27
CA ASP A 99 5.49 -18.50 7.80
C ASP A 99 4.53 -19.44 7.06
N ALA A 100 4.97 -19.98 5.92
CA ALA A 100 4.22 -20.95 5.12
C ALA A 100 4.81 -22.34 5.30
N THR A 101 3.97 -23.36 5.38
CA THR A 101 4.41 -24.74 5.67
C THR A 101 4.69 -25.49 4.38
N VAL A 102 5.75 -26.31 4.31
CA VAL A 102 6.02 -27.18 3.14
C VAL A 102 4.81 -28.05 2.84
N GLY A 103 4.41 -28.10 1.57
CA GLY A 103 3.22 -28.82 1.10
C GLY A 103 1.92 -28.01 1.19
N GLN A 104 1.92 -26.84 1.84
CA GLN A 104 0.78 -25.93 1.82
C GLN A 104 0.54 -25.42 0.40
N VAL A 105 -0.71 -25.49 -0.07
CA VAL A 105 -1.12 -24.97 -1.37
C VAL A 105 -1.75 -23.59 -1.19
N LEU A 106 -1.15 -22.57 -1.80
CA LEU A 106 -1.65 -21.19 -1.82
C LEU A 106 -2.28 -20.89 -3.19
N SER A 107 -3.39 -20.17 -3.20
CA SER A 107 -3.94 -19.59 -4.43
C SER A 107 -3.24 -18.25 -4.69
N VAL A 108 -2.41 -18.18 -5.72
CA VAL A 108 -1.65 -16.99 -6.07
C VAL A 108 -2.22 -16.37 -7.33
N THR A 109 -2.58 -15.09 -7.23
CA THR A 109 -3.05 -14.29 -8.35
C THR A 109 -1.92 -13.41 -8.86
N GLN A 110 -1.57 -13.56 -10.13
CA GLN A 110 -0.46 -12.85 -10.77
C GLN A 110 -0.99 -11.68 -11.59
N TYR A 111 -0.32 -10.55 -11.46
CA TYR A 111 -0.63 -9.30 -12.15
C TYR A 111 0.59 -8.85 -12.97
N ASN A 112 0.35 -8.25 -14.15
CA ASN A 112 1.38 -7.52 -14.89
C ASN A 112 1.12 -6.01 -14.78
N GLU A 113 1.79 -5.19 -15.58
CA GLU A 113 1.62 -3.73 -15.56
C GLU A 113 0.26 -3.23 -16.07
N ARG A 114 -0.56 -4.09 -16.70
CA ARG A 114 -1.82 -3.69 -17.37
C ARG A 114 -3.08 -4.38 -16.85
N SER A 115 -3.01 -5.65 -16.45
CA SER A 115 -4.14 -6.41 -15.91
C SER A 115 -3.73 -7.58 -15.03
N LEU A 116 -4.76 -8.24 -14.48
CA LEU A 116 -4.68 -9.63 -14.05
C LEU A 116 -4.13 -10.50 -15.19
N VAL A 117 -3.11 -11.31 -14.90
CA VAL A 117 -2.48 -12.25 -15.85
C VAL A 117 -3.07 -13.65 -15.67
N GLY A 118 -3.36 -14.03 -14.42
CA GLY A 118 -3.97 -15.33 -14.11
C GLY A 118 -3.94 -15.65 -12.62
N SER A 119 -4.56 -16.77 -12.25
CA SER A 119 -4.42 -17.36 -10.91
C SER A 119 -3.92 -18.79 -11.03
N SER A 120 -3.01 -19.18 -10.16
CA SER A 120 -2.43 -20.52 -10.12
C SER A 120 -2.31 -21.01 -8.67
N GLN A 121 -2.48 -22.31 -8.47
CA GLN A 121 -2.13 -22.93 -7.20
C GLN A 121 -0.60 -23.06 -7.11
N TRP A 122 -0.03 -22.55 -6.02
CA TRP A 122 1.38 -22.65 -5.72
C TRP A 122 1.57 -23.51 -4.48
N THR A 123 2.34 -24.58 -4.60
CA THR A 123 2.69 -25.44 -3.46
C THR A 123 3.99 -24.96 -2.86
N VAL A 124 3.98 -24.68 -1.56
CA VAL A 124 5.18 -24.30 -0.81
C VAL A 124 6.18 -25.46 -0.81
N THR A 125 7.35 -25.26 -1.40
CA THR A 125 8.41 -26.27 -1.46
C THR A 125 9.54 -26.04 -0.45
N ALA A 126 9.64 -24.83 0.13
CA ALA A 126 10.71 -24.44 1.04
C ALA A 126 10.20 -24.26 2.48
N THR A 127 11.00 -24.69 3.47
CA THR A 127 10.68 -24.60 4.90
C THR A 127 10.70 -23.17 5.46
N SER A 128 11.30 -22.23 4.73
CA SER A 128 11.41 -20.82 5.10
C SER A 128 10.57 -19.91 4.19
N ALA A 129 9.58 -20.47 3.49
CA ALA A 129 8.69 -19.67 2.67
C ALA A 129 7.82 -18.77 3.57
N GLN A 130 7.61 -17.54 3.13
CA GLN A 130 6.82 -16.57 3.86
C GLN A 130 5.82 -15.90 2.91
N VAL A 131 4.66 -15.58 3.47
CA VAL A 131 3.65 -14.73 2.84
C VAL A 131 3.70 -13.38 3.53
N TYR A 132 3.73 -12.31 2.75
CA TYR A 132 3.89 -10.95 3.24
C TYR A 132 2.60 -10.15 3.11
N ALA A 133 2.40 -9.13 3.94
CA ALA A 133 1.30 -8.19 3.81
C ALA A 133 1.77 -6.79 4.21
N ARG A 134 1.06 -5.75 3.75
CA ARG A 134 1.32 -4.38 4.19
C ARG A 134 0.65 -4.13 5.53
N PRO A 135 1.36 -3.61 6.55
CA PRO A 135 0.71 -3.18 7.77
C PRO A 135 -0.18 -1.98 7.47
N ILE A 136 -1.30 -1.92 8.19
CA ILE A 136 -2.13 -0.74 8.28
C ILE A 136 -1.73 -0.02 9.56
N ASP A 137 -1.25 1.21 9.47
CA ASP A 137 -0.75 1.94 10.65
C ASP A 137 -1.39 3.32 10.82
N GLY A 138 -1.34 3.81 12.06
CA GLY A 138 -2.13 4.96 12.46
C GLY A 138 -2.15 5.19 13.97
N TYR A 139 -3.08 6.02 14.42
CA TYR A 139 -3.25 6.37 15.82
C TYR A 139 -4.59 5.85 16.32
N ALA A 140 -4.59 5.06 17.39
CA ALA A 140 -5.80 4.50 17.96
C ALA A 140 -6.77 5.58 18.45
N VAL A 141 -8.07 5.26 18.48
CA VAL A 141 -9.02 6.05 19.26
C VAL A 141 -8.55 5.97 20.71
N ARG A 142 -8.09 7.09 21.26
CA ARG A 142 -8.06 7.22 22.72
C ARG A 142 -9.48 7.39 23.18
N GLU A 143 -9.96 6.48 24.01
CA GLU A 143 -11.00 6.89 24.93
C GLU A 143 -10.44 8.10 25.68
N ALA A 144 -11.13 9.24 25.58
CA ALA A 144 -10.76 10.38 26.39
C ALA A 144 -10.88 9.88 27.83
N THR A 145 -9.75 9.62 28.48
CA THR A 145 -9.72 9.41 29.92
C THR A 145 -10.22 10.71 30.49
N VAL A 146 -11.51 10.78 30.75
CA VAL A 146 -12.10 11.85 31.55
C VAL A 146 -11.55 11.57 32.94
N THR A 147 -10.35 12.09 33.20
CA THR A 147 -9.87 12.26 34.55
C THR A 147 -10.84 13.25 35.16
N ARG A 148 -11.98 12.74 35.66
CA ARG A 148 -12.75 13.45 36.67
C ARG A 148 -11.76 13.55 37.81
N THR A 149 -11.10 14.69 37.89
CA THR A 149 -10.52 15.15 39.14
C THR A 149 -11.70 15.17 40.09
N VAL A 150 -11.89 14.08 40.84
CA VAL A 150 -12.76 14.07 42.00
C VAL A 150 -11.99 14.91 43.00
N GLU A 151 -12.08 16.23 42.83
CA GLU A 151 -11.73 17.18 43.86
C GLU A 151 -12.63 16.79 45.03
N SER A 152 -12.03 16.10 46.00
CA SER A 152 -12.70 15.63 47.20
C SER A 152 -12.97 16.84 48.08
N THR A 153 -13.82 17.73 47.62
CA THR A 153 -14.45 18.74 48.47
C THR A 153 -15.53 17.98 49.22
N GLY A 154 -15.25 17.69 50.49
CA GLY A 154 -16.17 17.00 51.39
C GLY A 154 -17.58 17.58 51.26
N SER A 155 -18.51 16.78 50.75
CA SER A 155 -19.91 17.16 50.72
C SER A 155 -20.57 16.79 52.04
N ALA A 156 -21.05 17.83 52.73
CA ALA A 156 -22.32 17.70 53.42
C ALA A 156 -23.43 17.48 52.38
N THR A 157 -24.31 16.55 52.72
CA THR A 157 -25.49 16.02 52.04
C THR A 157 -26.29 17.02 51.18
N GLY A 158 -26.58 16.63 49.93
CA GLY A 158 -27.56 17.30 49.08
C GLY A 158 -27.81 16.58 47.76
N SER A 159 -28.92 15.85 47.67
CA SER A 159 -29.34 15.09 46.49
C SER A 159 -30.02 16.01 45.46
N SER A 160 -29.47 16.13 44.25
CA SER A 160 -30.18 16.67 43.08
C SER A 160 -29.59 16.13 41.76
N LEU A 161 -30.51 15.79 40.84
CA LEU A 161 -30.29 15.19 39.52
C LEU A 161 -29.41 16.05 38.59
N PRO A 162 -28.60 15.46 37.69
CA PRO A 162 -27.75 16.22 36.79
C PRO A 162 -28.55 16.79 35.62
N VAL A 163 -28.60 18.12 35.54
CA VAL A 163 -29.05 18.87 34.34
C VAL A 163 -27.86 19.04 33.41
N GLU A 164 -28.02 18.55 32.19
CA GLU A 164 -27.06 18.62 31.08
C GLU A 164 -26.77 20.08 30.73
N SER A 165 -25.63 20.60 31.17
CA SER A 165 -25.21 21.98 30.91
C SER A 165 -24.41 22.03 29.61
N GLY A 166 -25.08 22.47 28.54
CA GLY A 166 -24.43 22.77 27.26
C GLY A 166 -23.35 23.85 27.42
N ARG A 167 -22.11 23.51 27.04
CA ARG A 167 -21.02 24.48 26.94
C ARG A 167 -21.28 25.38 25.74
N GLY A 168 -21.89 26.54 25.99
CA GLY A 168 -22.01 27.61 25.00
C GLY A 168 -20.63 28.17 24.66
N PHE A 169 -20.31 28.25 23.37
CA PHE A 169 -19.11 28.92 22.88
C PHE A 169 -19.17 30.41 23.24
N SER A 170 -18.02 30.97 23.63
CA SER A 170 -17.91 32.38 23.96
C SER A 170 -18.26 33.20 22.72
N GLY A 171 -19.07 34.26 22.86
CA GLY A 171 -19.52 35.07 21.73
C GLY A 171 -18.39 35.62 20.85
N GLY A 172 -17.17 35.73 21.40
CA GLY A 172 -15.97 36.09 20.65
C GLY A 172 -15.48 35.02 19.67
N GLU A 173 -15.64 33.73 19.99
CA GLU A 173 -15.24 32.62 19.10
C GLU A 173 -16.17 32.53 17.88
N ILE A 174 -17.47 32.72 18.10
CA ILE A 174 -18.48 32.69 17.03
C ILE A 174 -18.25 33.84 16.04
N ALA A 175 -17.88 35.03 16.53
CA ALA A 175 -17.59 36.19 15.67
C ALA A 175 -16.34 35.97 14.79
N GLY A 176 -15.30 35.31 15.32
CA GLY A 176 -14.07 35.03 14.58
C GLY A 176 -14.28 34.11 13.36
N VAL A 177 -15.07 33.04 13.54
CA VAL A 177 -15.33 32.05 12.47
C VAL A 177 -16.12 32.65 11.31
N ALA A 178 -17.12 33.51 11.61
CA ALA A 178 -17.95 34.12 10.59
C ALA A 178 -17.15 35.03 9.64
N VAL A 179 -16.23 35.85 10.17
CA VAL A 179 -15.40 36.76 9.36
C VAL A 179 -14.38 35.97 8.53
N GLY A 180 -13.75 34.94 9.13
CA GLY A 180 -12.80 34.08 8.43
C GLY A 180 -13.41 33.35 7.23
N ALA A 181 -14.64 32.86 7.36
CA ALA A 181 -15.33 32.16 6.28
C ALA A 181 -15.59 33.04 5.05
N VAL A 182 -16.00 34.31 5.25
CA VAL A 182 -16.28 35.24 4.14
C VAL A 182 -15.00 35.61 3.38
N VAL A 183 -13.92 35.91 4.10
CA VAL A 183 -12.62 36.24 3.50
C VAL A 183 -12.01 35.02 2.78
N GLY A 184 -12.08 33.85 3.41
CA GLY A 184 -11.58 32.60 2.84
C GLY A 184 -12.31 32.22 1.54
N LEU A 185 -13.64 32.30 1.53
CA LEU A 185 -14.44 32.02 0.34
C LEU A 185 -14.12 32.99 -0.80
N GLY A 186 -13.96 34.28 -0.51
CA GLY A 186 -13.56 35.29 -1.49
C GLY A 186 -12.22 34.98 -2.15
N LEU A 187 -11.21 34.57 -1.37
CA LEU A 187 -9.90 34.16 -1.87
C LEU A 187 -9.98 32.90 -2.73
N CYS A 188 -10.74 31.89 -2.28
CA CYS A 188 -10.91 30.64 -3.05
C CYS A 188 -11.55 30.90 -4.41
N VAL A 189 -12.61 31.73 -4.48
CA VAL A 189 -13.28 32.07 -5.75
C VAL A 189 -12.34 32.84 -6.68
N ALA A 190 -11.56 33.79 -6.16
CA ALA A 190 -10.59 34.56 -6.95
C ALA A 190 -9.50 33.67 -7.55
N VAL A 191 -8.91 32.76 -6.76
CA VAL A 191 -7.88 31.82 -7.23
C VAL A 191 -8.45 30.85 -8.27
N PHE A 192 -9.62 30.29 -8.00
CA PHE A 192 -10.26 29.35 -8.93
C PHE A 192 -10.61 30.02 -10.27
N GLY A 193 -11.17 31.23 -10.23
CA GLY A 193 -11.44 32.05 -11.41
C GLY A 193 -10.16 32.35 -12.21
N PHE A 194 -9.08 32.73 -11.54
CA PHE A 194 -7.79 32.99 -12.17
C PHE A 194 -7.21 31.75 -12.89
N VAL A 195 -7.28 30.57 -12.26
CA VAL A 195 -6.79 29.32 -12.86
C VAL A 195 -7.62 28.93 -14.10
N LEU A 196 -8.94 29.08 -14.04
CA LEU A 196 -9.81 28.79 -15.19
C LEU A 196 -9.57 29.76 -16.36
N LEU A 197 -9.39 31.05 -16.08
CA LEU A 197 -9.04 32.05 -17.10
C LEU A 197 -7.68 31.75 -17.73
N ARG A 198 -6.68 31.34 -16.94
CA ARG A 198 -5.36 30.95 -17.44
C ARG A 198 -5.43 29.67 -18.30
N ARG A 199 -6.23 28.68 -17.91
CA ARG A 199 -6.46 27.46 -18.72
C ARG A 199 -7.17 27.78 -20.04
N ARG A 200 -8.16 28.68 -20.04
CA ARG A 200 -8.83 29.11 -21.28
C ARG A 200 -7.89 29.81 -22.25
N ARG A 201 -6.97 30.65 -21.76
CA ARG A 201 -5.98 31.32 -22.61
C ARG A 201 -5.00 30.34 -23.26
N ARG A 202 -4.63 29.25 -22.58
CA ARG A 202 -3.73 28.22 -23.12
C ARG A 202 -4.35 27.34 -24.22
N ARG A 203 -5.67 27.29 -24.32
CA ARG A 203 -6.38 26.48 -25.35
C ARG A 203 -6.50 27.16 -26.71
N LYS A 204 -6.00 28.39 -26.87
CA LYS A 204 -6.00 29.10 -28.15
C LYS A 204 -4.69 28.99 -28.93
N ILE A 205 -3.76 28.15 -28.50
CA ILE A 205 -2.57 27.82 -29.30
C ILE A 205 -2.98 26.70 -30.26
N GLU A 206 -3.34 27.15 -31.46
CA GLU A 206 -3.47 26.43 -32.74
C GLU A 206 -2.75 25.07 -32.80
N LEU A 207 -3.51 24.02 -33.09
CA LEU A 207 -2.96 22.86 -33.78
C LEU A 207 -2.80 23.22 -35.26
N PRO A 208 -1.61 23.02 -35.87
CA PRO A 208 -1.48 23.12 -37.31
C PRO A 208 -2.34 22.03 -38.00
N PRO A 209 -2.90 22.31 -39.19
CA PRO A 209 -3.69 21.35 -39.93
C PRO A 209 -2.82 20.14 -40.30
N VAL A 210 -3.29 18.94 -39.92
CA VAL A 210 -2.69 17.67 -40.34
C VAL A 210 -3.07 17.45 -41.81
N THR A 211 -2.09 17.66 -42.69
CA THR A 211 -2.17 17.24 -44.09
C THR A 211 -2.20 15.71 -44.12
N GLN A 212 -3.37 15.15 -44.42
CA GLN A 212 -3.57 13.72 -44.61
C GLN A 212 -3.36 13.42 -46.09
N ASP A 213 -2.17 12.95 -46.45
CA ASP A 213 -1.89 12.40 -47.78
C ASP A 213 -0.93 11.22 -47.63
N GLY A 214 -1.37 10.03 -48.04
CA GLY A 214 -0.56 8.81 -47.88
C GLY A 214 -1.34 7.51 -47.87
N SER A 215 -1.99 7.21 -49.00
CA SER A 215 -2.41 5.87 -49.41
C SER A 215 -1.26 4.86 -49.23
N MET A 216 -1.49 3.78 -48.47
CA MET A 216 -0.81 2.51 -48.70
C MET A 216 -1.85 1.41 -48.88
N GLN A 217 -1.80 0.85 -50.09
CA GLN A 217 -2.56 -0.28 -50.60
C GLN A 217 -2.36 -1.54 -49.74
N MET A 218 -3.47 -2.22 -49.45
CA MET A 218 -3.49 -3.65 -49.16
C MET A 218 -3.45 -4.43 -50.48
N PRO A 219 -2.59 -5.46 -50.62
CA PRO A 219 -2.81 -6.52 -51.58
C PRO A 219 -3.57 -7.68 -50.91
N SER A 220 -4.76 -7.92 -51.42
CA SER A 220 -5.47 -9.19 -51.30
C SER A 220 -4.81 -10.20 -52.24
N GLU A 221 -4.29 -11.31 -51.74
CA GLU A 221 -4.16 -12.50 -52.57
C GLU A 221 -4.57 -13.75 -51.81
N LEU A 222 -5.51 -14.44 -52.44
CA LEU A 222 -6.29 -15.56 -51.99
C LEU A 222 -5.75 -16.75 -52.78
N VAL A 223 -4.96 -17.62 -52.16
CA VAL A 223 -4.52 -18.87 -52.80
C VAL A 223 -4.99 -20.06 -51.98
N VAL A 224 -5.91 -20.76 -52.65
CA VAL A 224 -6.52 -22.03 -52.36
C VAL A 224 -5.47 -23.16 -52.37
N GLY A 225 -5.54 -23.99 -51.33
CA GLY A 225 -5.32 -25.43 -51.39
C GLY A 225 -3.89 -25.95 -51.53
N LYS A 226 -3.47 -26.81 -50.59
CA LYS A 226 -3.13 -28.23 -50.86
C LYS A 226 -2.53 -28.86 -49.60
N GLU A 227 -3.26 -29.81 -49.05
CA GLU A 227 -2.70 -30.84 -48.15
C GLU A 227 -1.55 -31.57 -48.86
N PRO A 228 -0.46 -31.85 -48.13
CA PRO A 228 -0.12 -33.25 -48.01
C PRO A 228 0.26 -33.65 -46.58
N ALA A 229 -0.14 -34.87 -46.25
CA ALA A 229 0.45 -35.70 -45.22
C ALA A 229 1.98 -35.85 -45.39
N VAL A 230 2.60 -36.35 -44.32
CA VAL A 230 3.92 -37.01 -44.20
C VAL A 230 4.88 -36.25 -43.29
N SER A 231 4.90 -36.72 -42.03
CA SER A 231 6.09 -37.18 -41.29
C SER A 231 7.39 -36.41 -41.51
N GLN A 232 7.85 -35.66 -40.50
CA GLN A 232 9.21 -35.80 -39.97
C GLN A 232 9.27 -35.41 -38.48
N VAL A 233 9.68 -36.40 -37.69
CA VAL A 233 10.24 -36.26 -36.36
C VAL A 233 11.49 -35.40 -36.49
N VAL A 234 11.44 -34.15 -36.03
CA VAL A 234 12.64 -33.33 -35.85
C VAL A 234 13.19 -33.68 -34.47
N GLU A 235 14.20 -34.54 -34.50
CA GLU A 235 15.09 -34.79 -33.39
C GLU A 235 15.88 -33.50 -33.10
N THR A 236 15.43 -32.75 -32.09
CA THR A 236 16.17 -31.58 -31.59
C THR A 236 17.39 -32.05 -30.83
N LYS A 237 18.52 -31.92 -31.52
CA LYS A 237 19.90 -31.91 -31.01
C LYS A 237 20.00 -31.22 -29.63
N PRO A 238 20.56 -31.86 -28.59
CA PRO A 238 20.78 -31.21 -27.31
C PRO A 238 21.89 -30.16 -27.46
N SER A 239 21.55 -28.90 -27.22
CA SER A 239 22.51 -27.82 -27.05
C SER A 239 23.25 -28.03 -25.73
N GLU A 240 24.58 -28.14 -25.82
CA GLU A 240 25.52 -28.03 -24.70
C GLU A 240 25.11 -26.88 -23.79
N LEU A 241 24.81 -27.22 -22.54
CA LEU A 241 24.82 -26.26 -21.45
C LEU A 241 26.28 -25.91 -21.18
N GLU A 242 26.65 -24.66 -21.48
CA GLU A 242 27.84 -24.05 -20.89
C GLU A 242 27.70 -24.05 -19.36
N GLU A 243 28.61 -24.78 -18.74
CA GLU A 243 28.87 -24.84 -17.32
C GLU A 243 29.43 -23.48 -16.84
N SER A 244 28.54 -22.57 -16.46
CA SER A 244 28.96 -21.31 -15.81
C SER A 244 29.35 -21.62 -14.37
N GLY A 245 30.65 -21.53 -14.11
CA GLY A 245 31.31 -21.82 -12.84
C GLY A 245 30.61 -21.25 -11.61
N ILE A 246 30.41 -22.14 -10.63
CA ILE A 246 30.01 -21.79 -9.28
C ILE A 246 31.20 -21.06 -8.64
N ALA A 247 31.07 -19.76 -8.46
CA ALA A 247 32.01 -19.02 -7.62
C ALA A 247 31.87 -19.52 -6.19
N GLU A 248 32.89 -20.25 -5.75
CA GLU A 248 33.12 -20.72 -4.40
C GLU A 248 33.10 -19.53 -3.44
N MET A 249 32.07 -19.47 -2.59
CA MET A 249 31.94 -18.43 -1.57
C MET A 249 32.87 -18.81 -0.41
N PRO A 250 33.84 -17.97 0.00
CA PRO A 250 34.77 -18.32 1.05
C PRO A 250 34.03 -18.49 2.38
N THR A 251 34.16 -19.68 2.96
CA THR A 251 33.76 -20.03 4.32
C THR A 251 34.32 -19.00 5.31
N PRO A 252 33.48 -18.34 6.14
CA PRO A 252 34.00 -17.51 7.21
C PRO A 252 34.73 -18.41 8.22
N GLN A 253 36.04 -18.22 8.37
CA GLN A 253 36.77 -18.82 9.47
C GLN A 253 36.27 -18.19 10.76
N ALA A 254 35.66 -19.02 11.61
CA ALA A 254 35.41 -18.69 13.00
C ALA A 254 36.77 -18.57 13.69
N GLU A 255 37.23 -17.33 13.87
CA GLU A 255 38.36 -17.00 14.73
C GLU A 255 37.89 -17.19 16.18
N LEU A 256 38.14 -18.39 16.68
CA LEU A 256 37.92 -18.80 18.06
C LEU A 256 39.13 -18.31 18.86
N GLU A 257 39.19 -17.01 19.11
CA GLU A 257 40.24 -16.44 19.95
C GLU A 257 39.89 -16.67 21.43
N GLY A 258 40.33 -17.83 21.92
CA GLY A 258 40.47 -18.10 23.34
C GLY A 258 41.87 -17.71 23.82
N ARG A 259 41.95 -16.75 24.74
CA ARG A 259 43.08 -16.65 25.68
C ARG A 259 42.62 -15.91 26.96
N ASN A 260 42.15 -16.63 27.98
CA ASN A 260 42.87 -17.25 29.13
C ASN A 260 43.19 -16.27 30.29
N PRO A 261 43.37 -16.79 31.53
CA PRO A 261 42.75 -16.32 32.78
C PRO A 261 43.40 -15.11 33.45
#